data_AF-A0A1G3QIW6-F1
#
_entry.id   AF-A0A1G3QIW6-F1
#
_cell.length_a   1.000
_cell.length_b   1.000
_cell.length_c   1.000
_cell.angle_alpha   90.00
_cell.angle_beta   90.00
_cell.angle_gamma   90.00
#
_symmetry.space_group_name_H-M   'P 1'
#
loop_
_entity.id
_entity.type
_entity.pdbx_description
1 polymer ?
#
loop_
_entity_poly.entity_id
_entity_poly.type
_entity_poly.pdbx_seq_one_letter_code
_entity_poly.pdbx_strand_id
1 'polypeptide(L)' 'MATPYVTGLAAMIKANNPDYTSQDVVNSIKEGGEPVPSLLGMTASGRAVNAWGSLSYIDKPTGLTGTIKGSLMND' A
#
# COMPACT_ATOMS: atom_id res chain seq x y z
N MET A 1 -0.63 -6.20 22.28
CA MET A 1 -1.97 -6.22 21.65
C MET A 1 -1.97 -5.38 20.37
N ALA A 2 -1.45 -5.91 19.26
CA ALA A 2 -1.40 -5.22 17.95
C ALA A 2 -2.29 -5.91 16.90
N THR A 3 -2.34 -7.24 16.93
CA THR A 3 -3.15 -8.07 16.03
C THR A 3 -4.61 -7.65 15.89
N PRO A 4 -5.41 -7.43 16.97
CA PRO A 4 -6.82 -7.07 16.80
C PRO A 4 -7.02 -5.69 16.17
N TYR A 5 -6.08 -4.75 16.33
CA TYR A 5 -6.13 -3.47 15.63
C TYR A 5 -5.94 -3.63 14.12
N VAL A 6 -4.99 -4.48 13.71
CA VAL A 6 -4.76 -4.77 12.30
C VAL A 6 -5.92 -5.54 11.69
N THR A 7 -6.53 -6.46 12.44
CA THR A 7 -7.74 -7.18 11.99
C THR A 7 -8.91 -6.24 11.75
N GLY A 8 -9.16 -5.29 12.66
CA GLY A 8 -10.20 -4.27 12.48
C GLY A 8 -9.94 -3.36 11.27
N LEU A 9 -8.68 -2.95 11.08
CA LEU A 9 -8.28 -2.18 9.90
C LEU A 9 -8.47 -2.97 8.60
N ALA A 10 -8.09 -4.24 8.56
CA ALA A 10 -8.28 -5.10 7.39
C ALA A 10 -9.77 -5.24 7.02
N ALA A 11 -10.64 -5.41 8.03
CA ALA A 11 -12.08 -5.44 7.83
C ALA A 11 -12.60 -4.10 7.26
N MET A 12 -12.11 -2.97 7.76
CA MET A 12 -12.48 -1.64 7.26
C MET A 12 -12.04 -1.42 5.81
N ILE A 13 -10.82 -1.83 5.44
CA ILE A 13 -10.31 -1.73 4.06
C ILE A 13 -11.19 -2.58 3.12
N LYS A 14 -11.51 -3.81 3.51
CA LYS A 14 -12.37 -4.70 2.72
C LYS A 14 -13.82 -4.20 2.62
N ALA A 15 -14.32 -3.52 3.65
CA ALA A 15 -15.63 -2.88 3.60
C ALA A 15 -15.64 -1.64 2.69
N ASN A 16 -14.54 -0.87 2.66
CA ASN A 16 -14.38 0.30 1.81
C ASN A 16 -14.25 -0.08 0.32
N ASN A 17 -13.55 -1.18 0.02
CA ASN A 17 -13.47 -1.74 -1.32
C ASN A 17 -13.68 -3.26 -1.29
N PRO A 18 -14.92 -3.73 -1.54
CA PRO A 18 -15.24 -5.16 -1.56
C PRO A 18 -14.50 -5.96 -2.63
N ASP A 19 -14.02 -5.31 -3.70
CA ASP A 19 -13.32 -5.97 -4.80
C ASP A 19 -11.84 -6.23 -4.51
N TYR A 20 -11.27 -5.59 -3.48
CA TYR A 20 -9.88 -5.83 -3.06
C TYR A 20 -9.66 -7.31 -2.73
N THR A 21 -8.64 -7.91 -3.34
CA THR A 21 -8.19 -9.24 -2.97
C THR A 21 -7.54 -9.21 -1.58
N SER A 22 -7.35 -10.38 -0.98
CA SER A 22 -6.62 -10.49 0.29
C SER A 22 -5.20 -9.92 0.19
N GLN A 23 -4.58 -10.01 -0.99
CA GLN A 23 -3.26 -9.45 -1.22
C GLN A 23 -3.28 -7.91 -1.25
N ASP A 24 -4.29 -7.31 -1.89
CA ASP A 24 -4.44 -5.86 -1.96
C ASP A 24 -4.68 -5.26 -0.57
N VAL A 25 -5.46 -5.94 0.28
CA VAL A 25 -5.64 -5.54 1.68
C VAL A 25 -4.32 -5.60 2.46
N VAL A 26 -3.53 -6.67 2.27
CA VAL A 26 -2.22 -6.81 2.92
C VAL A 26 -1.23 -5.75 2.45
N ASN A 27 -1.18 -5.48 1.14
CA ASN A 27 -0.33 -4.44 0.57
C ASN A 27 -0.74 -3.07 1.10
N SER A 28 -2.04 -2.78 1.16
CA SER A 28 -2.56 -1.53 1.70
C SER A 28 -2.13 -1.29 3.15
N ILE A 29 -2.16 -2.33 4.00
CA ILE A 29 -1.72 -2.23 5.40
C ILE A 29 -0.20 -2.07 5.49
N LYS A 30 0.57 -2.79 4.68
CA LYS A 30 2.04 -2.77 4.71
C LYS A 30 2.60 -1.46 4.16
N GLU A 31 2.06 -1.01 3.04
CA GLU A 31 2.58 0.11 2.25
C GLU A 31 1.88 1.44 2.54
N GLY A 32 0.66 1.40 3.08
CA GLY A 32 -0.02 2.57 3.63
C GLY A 32 0.39 2.91 5.06
N GLY A 33 1.31 2.13 5.65
CA GLY A 33 1.87 2.40 6.98
C GLY A 33 2.82 3.61 7.01
N GLU A 34 3.00 4.16 8.21
CA GLU A 34 3.96 5.23 8.46
C GLU A 34 5.38 4.65 8.58
N PRO A 35 6.37 5.09 7.79
CA PRO A 35 7.75 4.66 7.95
C PRO A 35 8.31 5.04 9.32
N VAL A 36 8.88 4.08 10.03
CA VAL A 36 9.54 4.32 11.32
C VAL A 36 10.96 3.80 11.23
N PRO A 37 11.99 4.67 11.26
CA PRO A 37 13.38 4.27 11.06
C PRO A 37 13.85 3.15 12.01
N SER A 38 13.34 3.12 13.25
CA SER A 38 13.68 2.06 14.21
C SER A 38 13.05 0.70 13.91
N LEU A 39 12.05 0.62 13.03
CA LEU A 39 11.45 -0.64 12.57
C LEU A 39 12.15 -1.22 11.33
N LEU A 40 13.02 -0.45 10.67
CA LEU A 40 13.78 -0.92 9.51
C LEU A 40 14.65 -2.12 9.89
N GLY A 41 14.50 -3.22 9.15
CA GLY A 41 15.19 -4.49 9.45
C GLY A 41 14.63 -5.26 10.64
N MET A 42 13.68 -4.70 11.40
CA MET A 42 12.97 -5.40 12.49
C MET A 42 11.59 -5.93 12.06
N THR A 43 10.93 -5.26 11.11
CA THR A 43 9.67 -5.70 10.52
C THR A 43 9.78 -5.82 9.01
N ALA A 44 8.87 -6.58 8.40
CA ALA A 44 8.88 -6.81 6.96
C ALA A 44 8.69 -5.53 6.13
N SER A 45 7.99 -4.52 6.66
CA SER A 45 7.72 -3.25 5.98
C SER A 45 8.50 -2.06 6.55
N GLY A 46 9.15 -2.19 7.71
CA GLY A 46 9.77 -1.06 8.40
C GLY A 46 8.79 0.04 8.82
N ARG A 47 7.50 -0.31 8.91
CA ARG A 47 6.39 0.65 9.05
C ARG A 47 5.51 0.35 10.25
N ALA A 48 5.00 1.40 10.87
CA ALA A 48 3.90 1.33 11.83
C ALA A 48 2.56 1.43 11.10
N VAL A 49 1.54 0.76 11.63
CA VAL A 49 0.21 0.74 11.03
C VAL A 49 -0.42 2.13 11.09
N ASN A 50 -0.91 2.63 9.96
CA ASN A 50 -1.63 3.90 9.84
C ASN A 50 -2.94 3.67 9.09
N ALA A 51 -4.07 3.87 9.76
CA ALA A 51 -5.39 3.62 9.18
C ALA A 51 -5.68 4.52 7.97
N TRP A 52 -5.41 5.83 8.08
CA TRP A 52 -5.65 6.78 7.00
C TRP A 52 -4.79 6.49 5.77
N GLY A 53 -3.50 6.24 6.00
CA GLY A 53 -2.57 5.87 4.94
C GLY A 53 -2.95 4.55 4.26
N SER A 54 -3.40 3.55 5.03
CA SER A 54 -3.85 2.26 4.48
C SER A 54 -5.16 2.35 3.70
N LEU A 55 -6.07 3.26 4.05
CA LEU A 55 -7.32 3.48 3.30
C LEU A 55 -7.09 4.32 2.04
N SER A 56 -6.14 5.25 2.10
CA SER A 56 -5.78 6.11 0.96
C SER A 56 -4.84 5.42 -0.02
N TYR A 57 -4.22 4.30 0.41
CA TYR A 57 -3.33 3.53 -0.43
C TYR A 57 -4.11 2.80 -1.52
N ILE A 58 -3.66 3.00 -2.76
CA ILE A 58 -4.17 2.32 -3.93
C ILE A 58 -2.97 1.63 -4.57
N ASP A 59 -3.07 0.31 -4.73
CA ASP A 59 -2.02 -0.44 -5.42
C ASP A 59 -1.83 0.12 -6.83
N LYS A 60 -0.56 0.36 -7.20
CA LYS A 60 -0.23 0.92 -8.51
C LYS A 60 -0.73 -0.05 -9.59
N PRO A 61 -1.51 0.41 -10.58
CA PRO A 61 -1.93 -0.44 -11.68
C PRO A 61 -0.70 -1.00 -12.40
N THR A 62 -0.64 -2.32 -12.54
CA THR A 62 0.41 -3.00 -13.29
C THR A 62 0.02 -3.09 -14.77
N GLY A 63 1.00 -3.09 -15.68
CA GLY A 63 0.75 -3.18 -17.13
C GLY A 63 0.48 -1.87 -17.85
N LEU A 64 0.54 -0.71 -17.16
CA LEU A 64 0.53 0.60 -17.82
C LEU A 64 1.92 0.92 -18.38
N THR A 65 2.16 0.62 -19.65
CA THR A 65 3.33 1.12 -20.39
C THR A 65 2.97 2.45 -21.05
N GLY A 66 3.37 3.56 -20.44
CA GLY A 66 3.29 4.87 -21.07
C GLY A 66 4.29 4.94 -22.22
N THR A 67 3.83 4.90 -23.47
CA THR A 67 4.67 5.23 -24.62
C THR A 67 4.81 6.74 -24.68
N ILE A 68 6.01 7.26 -24.42
CA ILE A 68 6.32 8.68 -24.64
C ILE A 68 6.44 8.89 -26.16
N LYS A 69 5.39 9.40 -26.83
CA LYS A 69 5.49 9.85 -28.22
C LYS A 69 6.07 11.28 -28.24
N GLY A 70 7.39 11.36 -28.21
CA GLY A 70 8.18 12.59 -28.30
C GLY A 70 9.44 12.38 -27.46
N SER A 71 10.64 12.25 -28.01
CA SER A 71 11.20 13.10 -29.03
C SER A 71 12.24 12.35 -29.87
N LEU A 72 12.01 12.28 -31.18
CA LEU A 72 13.10 12.25 -32.14
C LEU A 72 13.65 13.69 -32.22
N MET A 73 14.54 14.04 -31.31
CA MET A 73 15.49 15.15 -31.44
C MET A 73 16.83 14.47 -31.11
N ASN A 74 17.48 13.76 -32.02
CA ASN A 74 18.45 14.34 -32.97
C ASN A 74 18.70 15.82 -32.69
N ASP A 75 19.72 16.09 -31.88
CA ASP A 75 20.79 17.06 -32.11
C ASP A 75 22.01 16.66 -31.26
#